data_AF-A0A7Z0BGS4-F1
#
_entry.id   AF-A0A7Z0BGS4-F1
#
_cell.length_a   1.000
_cell.length_b   1.000
_cell.length_c   1.000
_cell.angle_alpha   90.00
_cell.angle_beta   90.00
_cell.angle_gamma   90.00
#
_symmetry.space_group_name_H-M   'P 1'
#
loop_
_entity.id
_entity.type
_entity.pdbx_description
1 polymer ?
#
loop_
_entity_poly.entity_id
_entity_poly.type
_entity_poly.pdbx_seq_one_letter_code
_entity_poly.pdbx_strand_id
1 'polypeptide(L)'
;MSSPSRDLEVQPEALAAFAKTSNDRAARFRELHRSFGDGHVPRHAFGVMPASFGLAAAYAEQFEACLQGLADGAEMMADIAEGVSDTAGAYTGTDVANTDMFVPGRPPAPDVIAPGPWSGGTSAPSGPVPA
;
A
#
# COMPACT_ATOMS: atom_id res chain seq x y z
N MET A 1 10.31 0.14 37.82
CA MET A 1 9.49 -0.60 36.84
C MET A 1 9.84 -0.04 35.47
N SER A 2 10.80 -0.65 34.78
CA SER A 2 11.22 -0.21 33.44
C SER A 2 10.18 -0.64 32.43
N SER A 3 9.64 0.32 31.68
CA SER A 3 8.77 0.05 30.53
C SER A 3 9.52 -0.84 29.54
N PRO A 4 8.91 -1.91 29.01
CA PRO A 4 9.47 -2.65 27.91
C PRO A 4 9.29 -1.77 26.67
N SER A 5 10.26 -0.92 26.38
CA SER A 5 10.50 -0.52 25.00
C SER A 5 10.67 -1.83 24.24
N ARG A 6 9.64 -2.27 23.51
CA ARG A 6 9.78 -3.38 22.56
C ARG A 6 10.85 -2.93 21.59
N ASP A 7 12.08 -3.43 21.75
CA ASP A 7 13.06 -3.42 20.68
C ASP A 7 12.41 -4.19 19.53
N LEU A 8 11.81 -3.44 18.61
CA LEU A 8 11.28 -3.99 17.37
C LEU A 8 12.50 -4.18 16.49
N GLU A 9 13.13 -5.35 16.56
CA GLU A 9 14.05 -5.79 15.53
C GLU A 9 13.25 -5.93 14.23
N VAL A 10 13.32 -4.90 13.38
CA VAL A 10 12.67 -4.90 12.08
C VAL A 10 13.55 -5.66 11.09
N GLN A 11 12.96 -6.67 10.44
CA GLN A 11 13.59 -7.48 9.40
C GLN A 11 13.18 -6.94 8.02
N PRO A 12 14.00 -6.10 7.35
CA PRO A 12 13.66 -5.50 6.07
C PRO A 12 13.44 -6.55 4.97
N GLU A 13 14.11 -7.69 5.02
CA GLU A 13 13.91 -8.81 4.12
C GLU A 13 12.53 -9.46 4.26
N ALA A 14 12.00 -9.52 5.50
CA ALA A 14 10.66 -10.03 5.75
C ALA A 14 9.58 -9.07 5.22
N LEU A 15 9.81 -7.76 5.36
CA LEU A 15 8.96 -6.73 4.77
C LEU A 15 8.95 -6.83 3.23
N ALA A 16 10.13 -6.95 2.61
CA ALA A 16 10.23 -7.12 1.16
C ALA A 16 9.54 -8.39 0.66
N ALA A 17 9.68 -9.51 1.38
CA ALA A 17 9.00 -10.77 1.05
C ALA A 17 7.47 -10.66 1.18
N PHE A 18 6.97 -9.94 2.19
CA PHE A 18 5.54 -9.66 2.34
C PHE A 18 5.02 -8.76 1.22
N ALA A 19 5.73 -7.68 0.89
CA ALA A 19 5.38 -6.80 -0.22
C ALA A 19 5.26 -7.58 -1.55
N LYS A 20 6.21 -8.47 -1.83
CA LYS A 20 6.15 -9.38 -2.98
C LYS A 20 4.89 -10.26 -2.96
N THR A 21 4.61 -10.87 -1.81
CA THR A 21 3.43 -11.74 -1.65
C THR A 21 2.12 -10.96 -1.85
N SER A 22 2.05 -9.71 -1.39
CA SER A 22 0.89 -8.83 -1.59
C SER A 22 0.71 -8.46 -3.07
N ASN A 23 1.80 -8.18 -3.79
CA ASN A 23 1.76 -8.00 -5.24
C ASN A 23 1.27 -9.26 -5.99
N ASP A 24 1.73 -10.45 -5.59
CA ASP A 24 1.25 -11.72 -6.17
C ASP A 24 -0.26 -11.91 -5.92
N ARG A 25 -0.76 -11.50 -4.75
CA ARG A 25 -2.21 -11.51 -4.45
C ARG A 25 -2.96 -10.52 -5.32
N ALA A 26 -2.45 -9.29 -5.48
CA ALA A 26 -3.05 -8.29 -6.37
C ALA A 26 -3.14 -8.81 -7.82
N ALA A 27 -2.10 -9.49 -8.32
CA ALA A 27 -2.10 -10.11 -9.64
C ALA A 27 -3.19 -11.19 -9.77
N ARG A 28 -3.34 -12.06 -8.75
CA ARG A 28 -4.41 -13.08 -8.71
C ARG A 28 -5.80 -12.46 -8.68
N PHE A 29 -6.03 -11.38 -7.93
CA PHE A 29 -7.31 -10.68 -7.94
C PHE A 29 -7.66 -10.11 -9.33
N ARG A 30 -6.68 -9.54 -10.02
CA ARG A 30 -6.86 -9.04 -11.41
C ARG A 30 -7.14 -10.19 -12.39
N GLU A 31 -6.49 -11.34 -12.21
CA GLU A 31 -6.76 -12.53 -13.01
C GLU A 31 -8.19 -13.05 -12.77
N LEU A 32 -8.63 -13.16 -11.52
CA LEU A 32 -9.99 -13.52 -11.17
C LEU A 32 -10.99 -12.52 -11.77
N HIS A 33 -10.75 -11.22 -11.64
CA HIS A 33 -11.60 -10.19 -12.24
C HIS A 33 -11.78 -10.41 -13.75
N ARG A 34 -10.69 -10.72 -14.47
CA ARG A 34 -10.75 -11.02 -15.91
C ARG A 34 -11.55 -12.29 -16.18
N SER A 35 -11.25 -13.37 -15.46
CA SER A 35 -11.93 -14.67 -15.63
C SER A 35 -13.43 -14.58 -15.34
N PHE A 36 -13.84 -13.80 -14.34
CA PHE A 36 -15.25 -13.57 -14.02
C PHE A 36 -15.90 -12.68 -15.08
N GLY A 37 -15.21 -11.62 -15.54
CA GLY A 37 -15.65 -10.78 -16.64
C GLY A 37 -15.98 -11.57 -17.91
N ASP A 38 -15.09 -12.49 -18.30
CA ASP A 38 -15.27 -13.34 -19.48
C ASP A 38 -16.38 -14.39 -19.31
N GLY A 39 -16.67 -14.79 -18.07
CA GLY A 39 -17.71 -15.77 -17.70
C GLY A 39 -19.12 -15.18 -17.48
N HIS A 40 -19.35 -13.91 -17.84
CA HIS A 40 -20.63 -13.24 -17.64
C HIS A 40 -21.80 -13.96 -18.32
N VAL A 41 -22.85 -14.32 -17.57
CA VAL A 41 -24.05 -14.94 -18.10
C VAL A 41 -24.97 -13.88 -18.71
N PRO A 42 -25.21 -13.89 -20.04
CA PRO A 42 -26.00 -12.86 -20.67
C PRO A 42 -27.49 -12.97 -20.28
N ARG A 43 -28.19 -11.83 -20.21
CA ARG A 43 -29.60 -11.74 -19.77
C ARG A 43 -30.54 -12.73 -20.47
N HIS A 44 -30.31 -13.01 -21.75
CA HIS A 44 -31.15 -13.93 -22.53
C HIS A 44 -31.01 -15.39 -22.10
N ALA A 45 -29.93 -15.78 -21.41
CA ALA A 45 -29.73 -17.13 -20.89
C ALA A 45 -30.65 -17.46 -19.70
N PHE A 46 -31.21 -16.44 -19.02
CA PHE A 46 -32.18 -16.63 -17.93
C PHE A 46 -33.60 -16.92 -18.43
N GLY A 47 -33.85 -16.83 -19.74
CA GLY A 47 -35.17 -17.03 -20.35
C GLY A 47 -36.05 -15.78 -20.34
N VAL A 48 -37.21 -15.88 -21.00
CA VAL A 48 -38.13 -14.75 -21.30
C VAL A 48 -39.33 -14.64 -20.37
N MET A 49 -39.41 -15.49 -19.34
CA MET A 49 -40.54 -15.50 -18.41
C MET A 49 -40.51 -14.26 -17.49
N PRO A 50 -41.64 -13.67 -17.09
CA PRO A 50 -41.65 -12.49 -16.23
C PRO A 50 -40.87 -12.68 -14.90
N ALA A 51 -40.91 -13.88 -14.33
CA ALA A 51 -40.17 -14.24 -13.12
C ALA A 51 -38.64 -14.29 -13.32
N SER A 52 -38.14 -14.54 -14.54
CA SER A 52 -36.70 -14.58 -14.81
C SER A 52 -36.06 -13.20 -14.89
N PHE A 53 -36.85 -12.14 -15.07
CA PHE A 53 -36.32 -10.77 -15.08
C PHE A 53 -35.75 -10.35 -13.73
N GLY A 54 -36.42 -10.69 -12.63
CA GLY A 54 -35.92 -10.40 -11.28
C GLY A 54 -34.64 -11.17 -10.96
N LEU A 55 -34.56 -12.43 -11.39
CA LEU A 55 -33.36 -13.26 -11.23
C LEU A 55 -32.17 -12.71 -12.02
N ALA A 56 -32.39 -12.31 -13.27
CA ALA A 56 -31.35 -11.74 -14.11
C ALA A 56 -30.84 -10.39 -13.56
N ALA A 57 -31.74 -9.56 -13.01
CA ALA A 57 -31.36 -8.29 -12.38
C ALA A 57 -30.53 -8.52 -11.11
N ALA A 58 -30.97 -9.40 -10.21
CA ALA A 58 -30.24 -9.74 -9.00
C ALA A 58 -28.86 -10.36 -9.31
N TYR A 59 -28.77 -11.21 -10.34
CA TYR A 59 -27.49 -11.73 -10.81
C TYR A 59 -26.57 -10.62 -11.29
N ALA A 60 -27.07 -9.68 -12.11
CA ALA A 60 -26.26 -8.58 -12.64
C ALA A 60 -25.71 -7.69 -11.52
N GLU A 61 -26.55 -7.31 -10.55
CA GLU A 61 -26.12 -6.53 -9.38
C GLU A 61 -25.04 -7.26 -8.58
N GLN A 62 -25.25 -8.56 -8.31
CA GLN A 62 -24.27 -9.34 -7.55
C GLN A 62 -22.97 -9.57 -8.33
N PHE A 63 -23.06 -9.72 -9.64
CA PHE A 63 -21.91 -9.87 -10.53
C PHE A 63 -21.07 -8.59 -10.55
N GLU A 64 -21.71 -7.42 -10.71
CA GLU A 64 -21.05 -6.12 -10.67
C GLU A 64 -20.39 -5.87 -9.30
N ALA A 65 -21.11 -6.15 -8.20
CA ALA A 65 -20.55 -6.03 -6.86
C ALA A 65 -19.34 -6.95 -6.63
N CYS A 66 -19.38 -8.18 -7.17
CA CYS A 66 -18.24 -9.10 -7.12
C CYS A 66 -17.04 -8.57 -7.92
N LEU A 67 -17.25 -8.05 -9.13
CA LEU A 67 -16.17 -7.47 -9.93
C LEU A 67 -15.55 -6.25 -9.23
N GLN A 68 -16.38 -5.36 -8.70
CA GLN A 68 -15.89 -4.21 -7.95
C GLN A 68 -15.08 -4.65 -6.72
N GLY A 69 -15.57 -5.61 -5.93
CA GLY A 69 -14.83 -6.12 -4.79
C GLY A 69 -13.49 -6.78 -5.15
N LEU A 70 -13.40 -7.43 -6.33
CA LEU A 70 -12.13 -7.97 -6.84
C LEU A 70 -11.16 -6.85 -7.26
N ALA A 71 -11.67 -5.77 -7.86
CA ALA A 71 -10.86 -4.61 -8.21
C ALA A 71 -10.32 -3.89 -6.96
N ASP A 72 -11.20 -3.60 -5.99
CA ASP A 72 -10.84 -2.95 -4.72
C ASP A 72 -9.82 -3.82 -3.94
N GLY A 73 -10.03 -5.14 -3.91
CA GLY A 73 -9.11 -6.07 -3.28
C GLY A 73 -7.73 -6.12 -3.95
N ALA A 74 -7.67 -5.95 -5.28
CA ALA A 74 -6.41 -5.87 -6.01
C ALA A 74 -5.66 -4.57 -5.73
N GLU A 75 -6.36 -3.44 -5.65
CA GLU A 75 -5.81 -2.13 -5.30
C GLU A 75 -5.27 -2.13 -3.88
N MET A 76 -6.07 -2.55 -2.90
CA MET A 76 -5.65 -2.64 -1.50
C MET A 76 -4.37 -3.47 -1.32
N MET A 77 -4.24 -4.60 -2.03
CA MET A 77 -3.04 -5.44 -1.93
C MET A 77 -1.82 -4.79 -2.59
N ALA A 78 -2.01 -3.99 -3.63
CA ALA A 78 -0.94 -3.22 -4.26
C ALA A 78 -0.47 -2.08 -3.33
N ASP A 79 -1.40 -1.35 -2.71
CA ASP A 79 -1.10 -0.27 -1.77
C ASP A 79 -0.34 -0.78 -0.54
N ILE A 80 -0.75 -1.95 -0.02
CA ILE A 80 -0.01 -2.62 1.07
C ILE A 80 1.40 -2.98 0.62
N ALA A 81 1.56 -3.48 -0.61
CA ALA A 81 2.88 -3.84 -1.12
C ALA A 81 3.78 -2.61 -1.26
N GLU A 82 3.25 -1.51 -1.79
CA GLU A 82 3.96 -0.23 -1.92
C GLU A 82 4.40 0.29 -0.55
N GLY A 83 3.46 0.47 0.39
CA GLY A 83 3.77 1.00 1.72
C GLY A 83 4.78 0.15 2.50
N VAL A 84 4.70 -1.19 2.38
CA VAL A 84 5.66 -2.09 3.04
C VAL A 84 7.02 -2.06 2.35
N SER A 85 7.07 -1.94 1.03
CA SER A 85 8.32 -1.80 0.28
C SER A 85 9.03 -0.48 0.62
N ASP A 86 8.28 0.62 0.69
CA ASP A 86 8.80 1.93 1.10
C ASP A 86 9.35 1.90 2.52
N THR A 87 8.63 1.22 3.43
CA THR A 87 9.09 1.03 4.81
C THR A 87 10.40 0.23 4.85
N ALA A 88 10.51 -0.87 4.09
CA ALA A 88 11.75 -1.66 4.01
C ALA A 88 12.92 -0.85 3.44
N GLY A 89 12.66 -0.01 2.43
CA GLY A 89 13.62 0.92 1.86
C GLY A 89 14.12 1.95 2.87
N ALA A 90 13.23 2.51 3.70
CA ALA A 90 13.60 3.45 4.75
C ALA A 90 14.51 2.83 5.81
N TYR A 91 14.25 1.60 6.24
CA TYR A 91 15.13 0.89 7.18
C TYR A 91 16.50 0.62 6.57
N THR A 92 16.54 0.07 5.35
CA THR A 92 17.81 -0.23 4.66
C THR A 92 18.62 1.04 4.41
N GLY A 93 17.97 2.13 3.99
CA GLY A 93 18.64 3.42 3.76
C GLY A 93 19.21 4.03 5.05
N THR A 94 18.51 3.89 6.17
CA THR A 94 18.98 4.35 7.49
C THR A 94 20.19 3.54 7.96
N ASP A 95 20.16 2.22 7.78
CA ASP A 95 21.27 1.33 8.16
C ASP A 95 22.52 1.58 7.31
N VAL A 96 22.36 1.80 6.00
CA VAL A 96 23.47 2.18 5.09
C VAL A 96 24.07 3.52 5.50
N ALA A 97 23.24 4.54 5.76
CA ALA A 97 23.71 5.86 6.18
C ALA A 97 24.46 5.82 7.52
N ASN A 98 23.96 5.04 8.48
CA ASN A 98 24.65 4.83 9.76
C ASN A 98 25.97 4.08 9.56
N THR A 99 25.99 3.02 8.74
CA THR A 99 27.21 2.26 8.48
C THR A 99 28.28 3.13 7.81
N ASP A 100 27.90 3.95 6.82
CA ASP A 100 28.80 4.89 6.13
C ASP A 100 29.40 5.94 7.07
N MET A 101 28.67 6.39 8.09
CA MET A 101 29.15 7.35 9.09
C MET A 101 30.26 6.79 9.98
N PHE A 102 30.32 5.46 10.17
CA PHE A 102 31.28 4.80 11.06
C PHE A 102 32.43 4.09 10.34
N VAL A 103 32.55 4.21 9.00
CA VAL A 103 33.72 3.67 8.27
C VAL A 103 34.97 4.51 8.57
N PRO A 104 36.00 3.97 9.23
CA PRO A 104 37.18 4.74 9.60
C PRO A 104 37.99 5.16 8.36
N GLY A 105 38.20 6.47 8.19
CA GLY A 105 39.14 7.03 7.21
C GLY A 105 38.54 7.65 5.93
N ARG A 106 37.21 7.80 5.83
CA ARG A 106 36.58 8.53 4.71
C ARG A 106 36.38 10.02 5.08
N PRO A 107 36.68 10.99 4.18
CA PRO A 107 36.31 12.38 4.43
C PRO A 107 34.78 12.49 4.53
N PRO A 108 34.27 13.40 5.39
CA PRO A 108 32.83 13.54 5.61
C PRO A 108 32.09 13.79 4.29
N ALA A 109 31.01 13.05 4.06
CA ALA A 109 30.13 13.31 2.93
C ALA A 109 29.52 14.72 3.08
N PRO A 110 29.27 15.45 1.97
CA PRO A 110 28.59 16.74 2.04
C PRO A 110 27.21 16.55 2.66
N ASP A 111 26.83 17.48 3.56
CA ASP A 111 25.64 17.46 4.41
C ASP A 111 24.40 16.90 3.69
N VAL A 112 24.07 15.64 3.98
CA VAL A 112 22.79 15.06 3.60
C VAL A 112 21.77 15.61 4.59
N ILE A 113 20.90 16.51 4.09
CA ILE A 113 19.76 17.05 4.82
C ILE A 113 18.96 15.86 5.38
N ALA A 114 18.91 15.75 6.71
CA ALA A 114 18.08 14.75 7.37
C ALA A 114 16.61 14.90 6.93
N PRO A 115 15.85 13.81 6.75
CA PRO A 115 14.41 13.93 6.57
C PRO A 115 13.82 14.53 7.86
N GLY A 116 13.52 15.83 7.81
CA GLY A 116 12.90 16.54 8.92
C GLY A 116 11.51 15.97 9.25
N PRO A 117 11.01 16.21 10.47
CA PRO A 117 9.66 15.80 10.84
C PRO A 117 8.65 16.61 10.02
N TRP A 118 7.59 15.95 9.55
CA TRP A 118 6.46 16.54 8.83
C TRP A 118 6.13 17.95 9.34
N SER A 119 6.35 18.96 8.50
CA SER A 119 6.02 20.35 8.82
C SER A 119 4.55 20.60 8.50
N GLY A 120 3.69 20.39 9.49
CA GLY A 120 2.37 20.99 9.52
C GLY A 120 2.50 22.52 9.52
N GLY A 121 1.89 23.16 8.53
CA GLY A 121 1.93 24.61 8.39
C GLY A 121 1.14 25.32 9.48
N THR A 122 1.77 26.30 10.13
CA THR A 122 1.07 27.46 10.70
C THR A 122 1.95 28.69 10.52
N SER A 123 1.57 29.56 9.59
CA SER A 123 2.12 30.90 9.43
C SER A 123 1.64 31.82 10.56
N ALA A 124 2.55 32.53 11.23
CA ALA A 124 2.22 33.71 12.04
C ALA A 124 3.36 34.74 12.03
N PRO A 125 3.05 36.05 12.14
CA PRO A 125 3.78 37.10 11.43
C PRO A 125 4.89 37.78 12.26
N SER A 126 5.88 38.28 11.53
CA SER A 126 7.07 38.99 12.01
C SER A 126 6.75 40.42 12.45
N GLY A 127 7.30 40.84 13.60
CA GLY A 127 7.39 42.23 14.03
C GLY A 127 8.42 42.40 15.16
N PRO A 128 9.34 43.39 15.10
CA PRO A 128 10.44 43.52 16.07
C PRO A 128 10.06 44.39 17.27
N VAL A 129 10.59 44.06 18.45
CA VAL A 129 10.49 44.89 19.67
C VAL A 129 11.84 45.61 19.88
N PRO A 130 11.89 46.95 19.95
CA PRO A 130 13.12 47.68 20.26
C PRO A 130 13.40 47.77 21.78
N ALA A 131 14.65 48.14 22.07
CA ALA A 131 15.39 48.08 23.33
C ALA A 131 14.77 48.72 24.57
#